data_AF-A0A2N6L5W7-F1
#
_entry.id   AF-A0A2N6L5W7-F1
#
_cell.length_a   1.000
_cell.length_b   1.000
_cell.length_c   1.000
_cell.angle_alpha   90.00
_cell.angle_beta   90.00
_cell.angle_gamma   90.00
#
_symmetry.space_group_name_H-M   'P 1'
#
loop_
_entity.id
_entity.type
_entity.pdbx_description
1 polymer ?
#
loop_
_entity_poly.entity_id
_entity_poly.type
_entity_poly.pdbx_seq_one_letter_code
_entity_poly.pdbx_strand_id
1 'polypeptide(L)'
;MAKTATAPTETRPADHPTPIMAEREPDYAEHREAFEKLARLNLPEEDGIPLESETHYTLPWMLRLSIQAHWEGRTDFYIGCNMFLYYAYEQAEEIAQVVRQGRSKRLRFKGPDLFLARGVEDASRPRPYWAVWREEGRYPDLIVEFLSPSTAQSDKTHKPVPS
;
A
#
# COMPACT_ATOMS: atom_id res chain seq x y z
N MET A 1 31.92 21.21 -47.68
CA MET A 1 31.12 19.96 -47.73
C MET A 1 31.62 19.03 -46.63
N ALA A 2 30.69 18.37 -45.90
CA ALA A 2 30.83 17.35 -44.83
C ALA A 2 31.62 17.79 -43.56
N LYS A 3 31.02 18.13 -42.41
CA LYS A 3 30.21 17.38 -41.41
C LYS A 3 30.82 16.05 -40.95
N THR A 4 31.32 16.03 -39.70
CA THR A 4 31.30 14.83 -38.84
C THR A 4 30.83 15.27 -37.46
N ALA A 5 29.64 14.79 -37.08
CA ALA A 5 29.03 14.98 -35.77
C ALA A 5 29.42 13.79 -34.88
N THR A 6 29.81 14.07 -33.64
CA THR A 6 30.00 13.06 -32.60
C THR A 6 28.63 12.55 -32.16
N ALA A 7 28.45 11.22 -32.13
CA ALA A 7 27.23 10.56 -31.70
C ALA A 7 26.97 10.75 -30.19
N PRO A 8 25.69 10.75 -29.74
CA PRO A 8 25.37 10.79 -28.32
C PRO A 8 25.55 9.40 -27.69
N THR A 9 26.11 9.37 -26.49
CA THR A 9 26.24 8.18 -25.64
C THR A 9 24.86 7.61 -25.30
N GLU A 10 24.56 6.39 -25.73
CA GLU A 10 23.41 5.62 -25.27
C GLU A 10 23.52 5.38 -23.76
N THR A 11 22.59 5.96 -22.99
CA THR A 11 22.35 5.57 -21.60
C THR A 11 21.69 4.20 -21.58
N ARG A 12 22.40 3.20 -21.06
CA ARG A 12 21.89 1.86 -20.77
C ARG A 12 20.59 1.98 -19.95
N PRO A 13 19.47 1.34 -20.34
CA PRO A 13 18.28 1.33 -19.50
C PRO A 13 18.63 0.70 -18.15
N ALA A 14 18.15 1.31 -17.07
CA ALA A 14 18.31 0.77 -15.73
C ALA A 14 17.68 -0.63 -15.70
N ASP A 15 18.42 -1.62 -15.21
CA ASP A 15 17.86 -2.93 -14.89
C ASP A 15 16.74 -2.71 -13.86
N HIS A 16 15.50 -2.82 -14.32
CA HIS A 16 14.36 -2.91 -13.43
C HIS A 16 14.51 -4.24 -12.69
N PRO A 17 14.63 -4.25 -11.35
CA PRO A 17 14.64 -5.51 -10.62
C PRO A 17 13.33 -6.23 -10.92
N THR A 18 13.44 -7.46 -11.41
CA THR A 18 12.31 -8.36 -11.65
C THR A 18 11.47 -8.42 -10.37
N PRO A 19 10.14 -8.20 -10.42
CA PRO A 19 9.31 -8.33 -9.23
C PRO A 19 9.45 -9.75 -8.69
N ILE A 20 9.87 -9.88 -7.43
CA ILE A 20 10.17 -11.17 -6.77
C ILE A 20 8.92 -12.08 -6.62
N MET A 21 7.71 -11.63 -7.01
CA MET A 21 6.45 -12.33 -6.72
C MET A 21 5.52 -12.55 -7.93
N ALA A 22 5.97 -12.32 -9.18
CA ALA A 22 5.09 -12.24 -10.35
C ALA A 22 4.77 -13.57 -11.06
N GLU A 23 4.59 -14.70 -10.36
CA GLU A 23 4.36 -16.01 -11.04
C GLU A 23 2.99 -16.67 -10.79
N ARG A 24 2.02 -15.98 -10.19
CA ARG A 24 0.63 -16.47 -10.20
C ARG A 24 -0.36 -15.33 -10.30
N GLU A 25 -0.91 -15.14 -11.49
CA GLU A 25 -2.14 -14.36 -11.66
C GLU A 25 -3.21 -15.06 -10.81
N PRO A 26 -3.75 -14.43 -9.75
CA PRO A 26 -4.66 -15.12 -8.85
C PRO A 26 -5.96 -15.41 -9.60
N ASP A 27 -6.37 -16.69 -9.64
CA ASP A 27 -7.69 -17.04 -10.15
C ASP A 27 -8.74 -16.60 -9.13
N TYR A 28 -9.23 -15.38 -9.31
CA TYR A 28 -10.24 -14.77 -8.45
C TYR A 28 -11.63 -15.42 -8.60
N ALA A 29 -11.86 -16.30 -9.59
CA ALA A 29 -13.16 -16.94 -9.80
C ALA A 29 -13.54 -17.88 -8.66
N GLU A 30 -12.56 -18.56 -8.06
CA GLU A 30 -12.74 -19.43 -6.88
C GLU A 30 -13.13 -18.63 -5.62
N HIS A 31 -12.88 -17.32 -5.61
CA HIS A 31 -13.10 -16.45 -4.45
C HIS A 31 -14.41 -15.64 -4.52
N ARG A 32 -15.30 -15.91 -5.48
CA ARG A 32 -16.57 -15.16 -5.65
C ARG A 32 -17.43 -15.11 -4.40
N GLU A 33 -17.57 -16.24 -3.70
CA GLU A 33 -18.34 -16.30 -2.45
C GLU A 33 -17.67 -15.49 -1.34
N ALA A 34 -16.34 -15.53 -1.25
CA ALA A 34 -15.57 -14.72 -0.30
C ALA A 34 -15.75 -13.21 -0.58
N PHE A 35 -15.77 -12.79 -1.85
CA PHE A 35 -16.03 -11.39 -2.21
C PHE A 35 -17.42 -10.94 -1.81
N GLU A 36 -18.45 -11.73 -2.08
CA GLU A 36 -19.83 -11.41 -1.69
C GLU A 36 -19.95 -11.30 -0.16
N LYS A 37 -19.27 -12.20 0.57
CA LYS A 37 -19.20 -12.16 2.02
C LYS A 37 -18.50 -10.88 2.51
N LEU A 38 -17.32 -10.55 1.99
CA LEU A 38 -16.59 -9.34 2.38
C LEU A 38 -17.35 -8.06 2.01
N ALA A 39 -18.03 -8.02 0.87
CA ALA A 39 -18.87 -6.89 0.47
C ALA A 39 -19.98 -6.61 1.50
N ARG A 40 -20.54 -7.65 2.12
CA ARG A 40 -21.53 -7.53 3.21
C ARG A 40 -20.89 -7.17 4.56
N LEU A 41 -19.60 -7.41 4.73
CA LEU A 41 -18.91 -7.17 5.99
C LEU A 41 -18.52 -5.70 6.24
N ASN A 42 -18.77 -4.78 5.30
CA ASN A 42 -18.42 -3.36 5.42
C ASN A 42 -17.04 -3.17 6.10
N LEU A 43 -15.99 -3.52 5.36
CA LEU A 43 -14.63 -3.59 5.90
C LEU A 43 -14.23 -2.26 6.55
N PRO A 44 -13.57 -2.30 7.71
CA PRO A 44 -13.01 -1.10 8.33
C PRO A 44 -12.04 -0.35 7.40
N GLU A 45 -12.08 0.97 7.47
CA GLU A 45 -11.19 1.88 6.74
C GLU A 45 -9.88 2.11 7.50
N GLU A 46 -9.97 2.20 8.83
CA GLU A 46 -8.87 2.42 9.77
C GLU A 46 -9.10 1.65 11.08
N ASP A 47 -8.06 1.51 11.91
CA ASP A 47 -8.15 0.76 13.18
C ASP A 47 -8.81 1.57 14.32
N GLY A 48 -9.02 2.88 14.12
CA GLY A 48 -9.60 3.79 15.10
C GLY A 48 -8.69 4.07 16.30
N ILE A 49 -7.41 3.72 16.20
CA ILE A 49 -6.40 4.04 17.21
C ILE A 49 -5.83 5.43 16.87
N PRO A 50 -5.90 6.41 17.79
CA PRO A 50 -5.28 7.71 17.57
C PRO A 50 -3.79 7.55 17.28
N LEU A 51 -3.25 8.32 16.33
CA LEU A 51 -1.81 8.27 16.06
C LEU A 51 -1.03 8.73 17.29
N GLU A 52 0.14 8.14 17.48
CA GLU A 52 0.90 8.26 18.73
C GLU A 52 1.43 9.68 18.99
N SER A 53 1.69 10.46 17.94
CA SER A 53 2.22 11.81 18.07
C SER A 53 1.93 12.69 16.85
N GLU A 54 2.13 14.00 17.02
CA GLU A 54 2.07 14.99 15.92
C GLU A 54 2.98 14.61 14.74
N THR A 55 4.11 13.95 15.00
CA THR A 55 5.02 13.43 13.99
C THR A 55 4.36 12.38 13.09
N HIS A 56 3.56 11.47 13.68
CA HIS A 56 2.85 10.43 12.92
C HIS A 56 1.70 11.00 12.10
N TYR A 57 1.16 12.17 12.46
CA TYR A 57 0.22 12.90 11.60
C TYR A 57 0.95 13.65 10.47
N THR A 58 2.02 14.37 10.82
CA THR A 58 2.64 15.35 9.92
C THR A 58 3.53 14.70 8.86
N LEU A 59 4.36 13.73 9.23
CA LEU A 59 5.35 13.17 8.30
C LEU A 59 4.75 12.37 7.13
N PRO A 60 3.76 11.47 7.33
CA PRO A 60 3.12 10.80 6.20
C PRO A 60 2.50 11.79 5.24
N TRP A 61 1.86 12.85 5.77
CA TRP A 61 1.23 13.87 4.96
C TRP A 61 2.24 14.69 4.16
N MET A 62 3.34 15.13 4.79
CA MET A 62 4.42 15.82 4.09
C MET A 62 5.05 14.96 2.99
N LEU A 63 5.29 13.67 3.28
CA LEU A 63 5.83 12.74 2.29
C LEU A 63 4.87 12.54 1.12
N ARG A 64 3.57 12.33 1.39
CA ARG A 64 2.53 12.24 0.37
C ARG A 64 2.55 13.45 -0.56
N LEU A 65 2.46 14.66 0.00
CA LEU A 65 2.47 15.90 -0.79
C LEU A 65 3.77 16.05 -1.59
N SER A 66 4.91 15.68 -1.02
CA SER A 66 6.20 15.73 -1.72
C SER A 66 6.24 14.81 -2.94
N ILE A 67 5.74 13.56 -2.79
CA ILE A 67 5.67 12.61 -3.91
C ILE A 67 4.67 13.11 -4.97
N GLN A 68 3.50 13.61 -4.55
CA GLN A 68 2.50 14.16 -5.47
C GLN A 68 3.04 15.35 -6.26
N ALA A 69 3.80 16.25 -5.64
CA ALA A 69 4.45 17.36 -6.33
C ALA A 69 5.55 16.89 -7.27
N HIS A 70 6.37 15.91 -6.86
CA HIS A 70 7.42 15.36 -7.71
C HIS A 70 6.86 14.62 -8.95
N TRP A 71 5.67 14.03 -8.82
CA TRP A 71 4.97 13.32 -9.89
C TRP A 71 3.75 14.08 -10.41
N GLU A 72 3.82 15.40 -10.40
CA GLU A 72 2.79 16.24 -11.01
C GLU A 72 2.53 15.81 -12.46
N GLY A 73 1.24 15.67 -12.81
CA GLY A 73 0.81 15.22 -14.14
C GLY A 73 0.75 13.69 -14.34
N ARG A 74 1.22 12.88 -13.38
CA ARG A 74 1.00 11.43 -13.41
C ARG A 74 -0.35 11.05 -12.81
N THR A 75 -1.00 10.08 -13.45
CA THR A 75 -2.32 9.55 -13.04
C THR A 75 -2.30 8.06 -12.74
N ASP A 76 -1.11 7.46 -12.72
CA ASP A 76 -0.87 6.03 -12.63
C ASP A 76 -0.25 5.64 -11.27
N PHE A 77 -0.55 6.38 -10.19
CA PHE A 77 -0.11 6.00 -8.84
C PHE A 77 -1.14 6.38 -7.78
N TYR A 78 -1.11 5.65 -6.66
CA TYR A 78 -1.94 5.93 -5.49
C TYR A 78 -1.09 5.93 -4.22
N ILE A 79 -1.31 6.91 -3.35
CA ILE A 79 -0.69 6.99 -2.02
C ILE A 79 -1.79 6.89 -0.97
N GLY A 80 -1.73 5.84 -0.15
CA GLY A 80 -2.56 5.70 1.04
C GLY A 80 -1.78 6.09 2.28
N CYS A 81 -2.45 6.73 3.24
CA CYS A 81 -1.89 7.11 4.53
C CYS A 81 -2.87 6.68 5.63
N ASN A 82 -2.37 6.04 6.69
CA ASN A 82 -3.16 5.64 7.86
C ASN A 82 -4.52 5.00 7.49
N MET A 83 -4.50 4.01 6.60
CA MET A 83 -5.69 3.28 6.17
C MET A 83 -5.38 1.78 6.11
N PHE A 84 -6.40 0.94 6.20
CA PHE A 84 -6.21 -0.49 6.10
C PHE A 84 -5.74 -0.92 4.71
N LEU A 85 -4.80 -1.85 4.73
CA LEU A 85 -4.25 -2.55 3.59
C LEU A 85 -4.51 -4.06 3.78
N TYR A 86 -5.37 -4.62 2.94
CA TYR A 86 -5.77 -6.02 2.99
C TYR A 86 -5.08 -6.83 1.90
N TYR A 87 -4.35 -7.87 2.32
CA TYR A 87 -3.64 -8.77 1.42
C TYR A 87 -4.45 -10.03 1.08
N ALA A 88 -5.28 -10.51 2.01
CA ALA A 88 -6.04 -11.75 1.87
C ALA A 88 -7.45 -11.65 2.49
N TYR A 89 -8.36 -12.56 2.09
CA TYR A 89 -9.76 -12.56 2.53
C TYR A 89 -9.91 -12.91 4.01
N GLU A 90 -9.20 -13.95 4.44
CA GLU A 90 -9.21 -14.46 5.80
C GLU A 90 -8.69 -13.39 6.76
N GLN A 91 -7.65 -12.67 6.33
CA GLN A 91 -7.11 -11.53 7.06
C GLN A 91 -8.16 -10.41 7.19
N ALA A 92 -8.85 -10.06 6.10
CA ALA A 92 -9.86 -9.01 6.11
C ALA A 92 -11.08 -9.36 6.97
N GLU A 93 -11.52 -10.62 6.93
CA GLU A 93 -12.58 -11.13 7.79
C GLU A 93 -12.17 -11.05 9.28
N GLU A 94 -10.96 -11.49 9.61
CA GLU A 94 -10.44 -11.41 10.99
C GLU A 94 -10.43 -9.95 11.48
N ILE A 95 -9.88 -9.03 10.69
CA ILE A 95 -9.81 -7.61 11.03
C ILE A 95 -11.23 -7.07 11.25
N ALA A 96 -12.15 -7.32 10.33
CA ALA A 96 -13.54 -6.85 10.42
C ALA A 96 -14.22 -7.35 11.70
N GLN A 97 -14.02 -8.62 12.08
CA GLN A 97 -14.59 -9.17 13.31
C GLN A 97 -13.99 -8.52 14.57
N VAL A 98 -12.66 -8.35 14.62
CA VAL A 98 -11.97 -7.75 15.77
C VAL A 98 -12.36 -6.29 15.98
N VAL A 99 -12.42 -5.50 14.90
CA VAL A 99 -12.82 -4.08 14.94
C VAL A 99 -14.29 -3.96 15.41
N ARG A 100 -15.21 -4.77 14.88
CA ARG A 100 -16.62 -4.77 15.30
C ARG A 100 -16.82 -5.12 16.79
N GLN A 101 -15.91 -5.91 17.36
CA GLN A 101 -15.92 -6.22 18.79
C GLN A 101 -15.32 -5.10 19.66
N GLY A 102 -14.89 -3.98 19.08
CA GLY A 102 -14.21 -2.88 19.78
C GLY A 102 -12.81 -3.27 20.29
N ARG A 103 -12.17 -4.25 19.65
CA ARG A 103 -10.90 -4.84 20.09
C ARG A 103 -9.73 -4.48 19.19
N SER A 104 -9.77 -3.34 18.49
CA SER A 104 -8.74 -2.91 17.53
C SER A 104 -7.30 -2.97 18.07
N LYS A 105 -7.10 -2.73 19.37
CA LYS A 105 -5.78 -2.87 20.04
C LYS A 105 -5.18 -4.28 19.98
N ARG A 106 -5.98 -5.30 19.67
CA ARG A 106 -5.55 -6.71 19.53
C ARG A 106 -5.29 -7.13 18.08
N LEU A 107 -5.45 -6.22 17.13
CA LEU A 107 -5.16 -6.50 15.74
C LEU A 107 -3.68 -6.84 15.58
N ARG A 108 -3.41 -7.96 14.92
CA ARG A 108 -2.06 -8.36 14.50
C ARG A 108 -1.57 -7.55 13.31
N PHE A 109 -2.50 -7.02 12.53
CA PHE A 109 -2.24 -6.26 11.33
C PHE A 109 -2.88 -4.89 11.46
N LYS A 110 -2.04 -3.86 11.50
CA LYS A 110 -2.44 -2.46 11.39
C LYS A 110 -2.12 -1.96 9.98
N GLY A 111 -2.89 -0.97 9.52
CA GLY A 111 -2.56 -0.25 8.29
C GLY A 111 -1.16 0.36 8.37
N PRO A 112 -0.45 0.49 7.24
CA PRO A 112 0.83 1.21 7.21
C PRO A 112 0.61 2.72 7.40
N ASP A 113 1.62 3.42 7.92
CA ASP A 113 1.55 4.88 8.01
C ASP A 113 1.45 5.53 6.63
N LEU A 114 2.21 4.99 5.66
CA LEU A 114 2.11 5.35 4.26
C LEU A 114 2.43 4.13 3.38
N PHE A 115 1.68 3.98 2.28
CA PHE A 115 2.06 3.09 1.19
C PHE A 115 1.88 3.77 -0.16
N LEU A 116 2.59 3.28 -1.16
CA LEU A 116 2.53 3.74 -2.54
C LEU A 116 2.34 2.52 -3.45
N ALA A 117 1.37 2.62 -4.37
CA ALA A 117 1.16 1.67 -5.46
C ALA A 117 1.21 2.42 -6.81
N ARG A 118 1.91 1.85 -7.78
CA ARG A 118 2.10 2.37 -9.14
C ARG A 118 1.37 1.50 -10.16
N GLY A 119 1.09 2.08 -11.33
CA GLY A 119 0.31 1.44 -12.40
C GLY A 119 -1.16 1.23 -12.02
N VAL A 120 -1.72 2.08 -11.16
CA VAL A 120 -3.17 2.04 -10.88
C VAL A 120 -3.92 2.63 -12.07
N GLU A 121 -5.11 2.09 -12.39
CA GLU A 121 -5.91 2.58 -13.52
C GLU A 121 -6.38 4.04 -13.32
N ASP A 122 -6.73 4.38 -12.07
CA ASP A 122 -7.20 5.71 -11.70
C ASP A 122 -6.65 6.13 -10.32
N ALA A 123 -5.72 7.09 -10.34
CA ALA A 123 -5.16 7.73 -9.16
C ALA A 123 -6.18 8.58 -8.37
N SER A 124 -7.22 9.09 -9.04
CA SER A 124 -8.21 9.99 -8.44
C SER A 124 -9.34 9.24 -7.73
N ARG A 125 -9.55 7.95 -8.05
CA ARG A 125 -10.56 7.11 -7.41
C ARG A 125 -10.36 7.09 -5.89
N PRO A 126 -11.35 7.55 -5.10
CA PRO A 126 -11.27 7.46 -3.64
C PRO A 126 -11.29 5.99 -3.23
N ARG A 127 -10.46 5.68 -2.23
CA ARG A 127 -10.35 4.34 -1.66
C ARG A 127 -10.53 4.47 -0.15
N PRO A 128 -11.53 3.81 0.46
CA PRO A 128 -11.68 3.77 1.91
C PRO A 128 -10.63 2.87 2.57
N TYR A 129 -10.11 1.91 1.82
CA TYR A 129 -9.01 1.00 2.18
C TYR A 129 -8.37 0.51 0.89
N TRP A 130 -7.16 -0.05 1.01
CA TRP A 130 -6.55 -0.81 -0.07
C TRP A 130 -6.85 -2.29 0.09
N ALA A 131 -7.44 -2.91 -0.92
CA ALA A 131 -7.64 -4.34 -0.96
C ALA A 131 -7.04 -4.86 -2.26
N VAL A 132 -6.02 -5.72 -2.16
CA VAL A 132 -5.26 -6.20 -3.32
C VAL A 132 -6.17 -6.79 -4.41
N TRP A 133 -7.21 -7.52 -4.00
CA TRP A 133 -8.19 -8.11 -4.94
C TRP A 133 -9.15 -7.12 -5.61
N ARG A 134 -9.27 -5.89 -5.09
CA ARG A 134 -10.00 -4.79 -5.76
C ARG A 134 -9.11 -3.98 -6.68
N GLU A 135 -7.83 -4.26 -6.68
CA GLU A 135 -6.80 -3.54 -7.42
C GLU A 135 -6.03 -4.52 -8.33
N GLU A 136 -6.71 -5.56 -8.84
CA GLU A 136 -6.16 -6.52 -9.81
C GLU A 136 -4.91 -7.25 -9.34
N GLY A 137 -4.83 -7.59 -8.05
CA GLY A 137 -3.65 -8.25 -7.50
C GLY A 137 -2.49 -7.30 -7.23
N ARG A 138 -2.72 -5.98 -7.29
CA ARG A 138 -1.68 -4.99 -7.06
C ARG A 138 -1.38 -4.80 -5.58
N TYR A 139 -0.19 -5.24 -5.21
CA TYR A 139 0.42 -4.93 -3.92
C TYR A 139 1.07 -3.55 -3.97
N PRO A 140 1.24 -2.88 -2.83
CA PRO A 140 2.06 -1.66 -2.77
C PRO A 140 3.49 -1.92 -3.25
N ASP A 141 4.03 -0.99 -4.02
CA ASP A 141 5.44 -0.97 -4.41
C ASP A 141 6.35 -0.52 -3.27
N LEU A 142 5.82 0.29 -2.35
CA LEU A 142 6.54 0.85 -1.22
C LEU A 142 5.62 0.96 -0.01
N ILE A 143 6.14 0.58 1.15
CA ILE A 143 5.53 0.81 2.47
C ILE A 143 6.53 1.58 3.32
N VAL A 144 6.05 2.61 4.01
CA VAL A 144 6.84 3.45 4.91
C VAL A 144 6.17 3.45 6.28
N GLU A 145 6.98 3.20 7.31
CA GLU A 145 6.58 3.24 8.72
C GLU A 145 7.43 4.31 9.42
N PHE A 146 6.78 5.22 10.12
CA PHE A 146 7.43 6.25 10.91
C PHE A 146 7.58 5.73 12.33
N LEU A 147 8.81 5.39 12.71
CA LEU A 147 9.08 4.82 14.03
C LEU A 147 8.97 5.89 15.12
N SER A 148 8.17 5.63 16.15
CA SER A 148 8.23 6.39 17.40
C SER A 148 9.39 5.89 18.27
N PRO A 149 10.04 6.74 19.10
CA PRO A 149 11.04 6.28 20.05
C PRO A 149 10.51 5.20 21.01
N SER A 150 9.19 5.18 21.27
CA SER A 150 8.51 4.20 22.12
C SER A 150 8.25 2.85 21.44
N THR A 151 8.12 2.78 20.11
CA THR A 151 7.89 1.53 19.35
C THR A 151 9.10 1.04 18.56
N ALA A 152 10.20 1.81 18.58
CA ALA A 152 11.42 1.51 17.82
C ALA A 152 12.03 0.12 18.08
N GLN A 153 11.78 -0.51 19.23
CA GLN A 153 12.21 -1.88 19.52
C GLN A 153 11.25 -2.95 18.98
N SER A 154 9.93 -2.73 19.02
CA SER A 154 8.94 -3.68 18.52
C SER A 154 8.85 -3.70 16.99
N ASP A 155 9.00 -2.55 16.33
CA ASP A 155 8.78 -2.43 14.88
C ASP A 155 9.94 -3.02 14.05
N LYS A 156 11.16 -3.04 14.61
CA LYS A 156 12.33 -3.64 13.94
C LYS A 156 12.32 -5.16 13.92
N THR A 157 11.45 -5.80 14.69
CA THR A 157 11.50 -7.25 14.93
C THR A 157 10.22 -8.02 14.59
N HIS A 158 9.09 -7.35 14.32
CA HIS A 158 7.78 -8.03 14.27
C HIS A 158 6.84 -7.75 13.08
N LYS A 159 7.23 -7.03 12.02
CA LYS A 159 6.44 -6.99 10.78
C LYS A 159 6.96 -8.05 9.79
N PRO A 160 6.34 -9.24 9.69
CA PRO A 160 6.71 -10.19 8.65
C PRO A 160 6.40 -9.54 7.30
N VAL A 161 7.42 -9.47 6.44
CA VAL A 161 7.22 -9.29 5.01
C VAL A 161 6.45 -10.54 4.55
N PRO A 162 5.27 -10.41 3.92
CA PRO A 162 4.55 -11.58 3.42
C PRO A 162 5.46 -12.30 2.41
N SER A 163 5.74 -13.57 2.73
CA SER A 163 6.42 -14.55 1.88
C SER A 163 5.53 -15.01 0.74
#